data_AF-A0A1R1JDN6-F1
#
_entry.id   AF-A0A1R1JDN6-F1
#
_cell.length_a   1.000
_cell.length_b   1.000
_cell.length_c   1.000
_cell.angle_alpha   90.00
_cell.angle_beta   90.00
_cell.angle_gamma   90.00
#
_symmetry.space_group_name_H-M   'P 1'
#
loop_
_entity.id
_entity.type
_entity.pdbx_description
1 polymer ?
#
loop_
_entity_poly.entity_id
_entity_poly.type
_entity_poly.pdbx_seq_one_letter_code
_entity_poly.pdbx_strand_id
1 'polypeptide(L)'
;MRVKPKKQVIGTAKCHCCERDIPVKRSETGTLDFSCQWCDLPMYAKAGTEAHKRLMERVTLFEAGPVKEPAPAEPPAVPVTQEKPARHAARSVFDLLGGKA
;
A
#
# COMPACT_ATOMS: atom_id res chain seq x y z
N MET A 1 24.31 8.67 0.03
CA MET A 1 23.26 7.75 0.53
C MET A 1 22.80 6.88 -0.64
N ARG A 2 22.81 5.54 -0.52
CA ARG A 2 22.31 4.68 -1.60
C ARG A 2 20.78 4.74 -1.58
N VAL A 3 20.18 5.33 -2.61
CA VAL A 3 18.72 5.38 -2.76
C VAL A 3 18.22 3.95 -2.91
N LYS A 4 17.28 3.53 -2.04
CA LYS A 4 16.72 2.18 -2.08
C LYS A 4 15.84 2.08 -3.34
N PRO A 5 16.06 1.10 -4.22
CA PRO A 5 15.30 1.00 -5.47
C PRO A 5 13.81 0.82 -5.17
N LYS A 6 12.95 1.50 -5.94
CA LYS A 6 11.51 1.43 -5.72
C LYS A 6 11.01 0.02 -6.05
N LYS A 7 10.13 -0.51 -5.20
CA LYS A 7 9.46 -1.80 -5.39
C LYS A 7 8.00 -1.52 -5.78
N GLN A 8 7.58 -2.01 -6.94
CA GLN A 8 6.21 -1.87 -7.45
C GLN A 8 5.44 -3.16 -7.18
N VAL A 9 4.18 -3.06 -6.77
CA VAL A 9 3.30 -4.22 -6.65
C VAL A 9 2.80 -4.56 -8.05
N ILE A 10 2.98 -5.81 -8.48
CA ILE A 10 2.61 -6.27 -9.83
C ILE A 10 1.38 -7.17 -9.81
N GLY A 11 1.17 -7.92 -8.73
CA GLY A 11 0.17 -8.96 -8.70
C GLY A 11 -0.04 -9.52 -7.31
N THR A 12 -0.84 -10.58 -7.25
CA THR A 12 -1.01 -11.44 -6.09
C THR A 12 -0.57 -12.86 -6.41
N ALA A 13 -0.22 -13.62 -5.38
CA ALA A 13 0.06 -15.04 -5.50
C ALA A 13 -0.15 -15.74 -4.16
N LYS A 14 -0.46 -17.04 -4.22
CA LYS A 14 -0.62 -17.86 -3.02
C LYS A 14 0.72 -18.19 -2.36
N CYS A 15 0.79 -17.98 -1.04
CA CYS A 15 1.92 -18.38 -0.21
C CYS A 15 2.25 -19.86 -0.34
N HIS A 16 3.53 -20.21 -0.26
CA HIS A 16 3.98 -21.61 -0.19
C HIS A 16 3.71 -22.31 1.14
N CYS A 17 3.56 -21.54 2.23
CA CYS A 17 3.41 -22.10 3.57
C CYS A 17 1.97 -22.01 4.08
N CYS A 18 1.29 -20.88 3.88
CA CYS A 18 -0.05 -20.65 4.42
C CYS A 18 -1.15 -20.52 3.36
N GLU A 19 -0.82 -20.73 2.07
CA GLU A 19 -1.73 -20.72 0.91
C GLU A 19 -2.56 -19.45 0.67
N ARG A 20 -2.34 -18.43 1.50
CA ARG A 20 -3.07 -17.17 1.46
C ARG A 20 -2.49 -16.24 0.39
N ASP A 21 -3.32 -15.35 -0.13
CA ASP A 21 -2.92 -14.43 -1.19
C ASP A 21 -2.01 -13.32 -0.65
N ILE A 22 -0.84 -13.16 -1.27
CA ILE A 22 0.20 -12.20 -0.90
C ILE A 22 0.44 -11.26 -2.07
N PRO A 23 0.64 -9.95 -1.83
CA PRO A 23 1.07 -9.02 -2.87
C PRO A 23 2.51 -9.32 -3.31
N VAL A 24 2.71 -9.53 -4.60
CA VAL A 24 4.01 -9.75 -5.23
C VAL A 24 4.58 -8.41 -5.68
N LYS A 25 5.79 -8.11 -5.21
CA LYS A 25 6.49 -6.87 -5.55
C LYS A 25 7.64 -7.15 -6.49
N ARG A 26 7.89 -6.26 -7.44
CA ARG A 26 9.06 -6.29 -8.33
C ARG A 26 9.87 -5.02 -8.16
N SER A 27 11.17 -5.19 -8.09
CA SER A 27 12.14 -4.09 -8.09
C SER A 27 12.43 -3.62 -9.52
N GLU A 28 13.01 -2.43 -9.66
CA GLU A 28 13.48 -1.88 -10.95
C GLU A 28 14.46 -2.84 -11.67
N THR A 29 15.27 -3.59 -10.92
CA THR A 29 16.20 -4.60 -11.47
C THR A 29 15.51 -5.91 -11.88
N GLY A 30 14.19 -5.98 -11.74
CA GLY A 30 13.39 -7.15 -12.08
C GLY A 30 13.37 -8.27 -11.04
N THR A 31 13.98 -8.09 -9.87
CA THR A 31 13.92 -9.06 -8.77
C THR A 31 12.51 -9.07 -8.18
N LEU A 32 11.93 -10.26 -8.02
CA LEU A 32 10.65 -10.50 -7.37
C LEU A 32 10.85 -10.68 -5.87
N ASP A 33 9.91 -10.12 -5.11
CA ASP A 33 9.84 -10.16 -3.67
C ASP A 33 8.46 -10.71 -3.27
N PHE A 34 8.50 -11.90 -2.69
CA PHE A 34 7.39 -12.67 -2.15
C PHE A 34 7.57 -12.74 -0.64
N SER A 35 7.23 -11.66 0.05
CA SER A 35 7.28 -11.58 1.51
C SER A 35 5.88 -11.78 2.08
N CYS A 36 5.59 -12.95 2.63
CA CYS A 36 4.34 -13.19 3.33
C CYS A 36 4.32 -12.42 4.65
N GLN A 37 3.30 -11.62 4.91
CA GLN A 37 3.13 -10.91 6.18
C GLN A 37 2.60 -11.80 7.31
N TRP A 38 2.19 -13.03 6.99
CA TRP A 38 1.41 -13.88 7.91
C TRP A 38 2.24 -15.02 8.49
N CYS A 39 3.18 -15.56 7.71
CA CYS A 39 4.12 -16.57 8.16
C CYS A 39 5.58 -16.10 8.09
N ASP A 40 5.80 -14.82 7.79
CA ASP A 40 7.12 -14.16 7.68
C ASP A 40 8.11 -14.87 6.74
N LEU A 41 7.62 -15.73 5.83
CA LEU A 41 8.46 -16.41 4.86
C LEU A 41 9.00 -15.40 3.84
N PRO A 42 10.33 -15.14 3.83
CA PRO A 42 10.93 -14.27 2.85
C PRO A 42 11.33 -15.10 1.64
N MET A 43 10.73 -14.83 0.49
CA MET A 43 11.11 -15.47 -0.76
C MET A 43 11.45 -14.41 -1.80
N TYR A 44 12.62 -14.54 -2.41
CA TYR A 44 13.09 -13.61 -3.41
C TYR A 44 13.65 -14.36 -4.61
N ALA A 45 13.43 -13.83 -5.80
CA ALA A 45 13.96 -14.42 -7.02
C ALA A 45 14.46 -13.36 -7.97
N LYS A 46 15.72 -13.51 -8.42
CA LYS A 46 16.34 -12.59 -9.38
C LYS A 46 15.84 -12.91 -10.79
N ALA A 47 15.64 -11.86 -11.59
CA ALA A 47 15.31 -11.98 -13.01
C ALA A 47 16.31 -12.91 -13.72
N GLY A 48 15.79 -13.80 -14.57
CA GLY A 48 16.58 -14.76 -15.35
C GLY A 48 16.84 -16.11 -14.67
N THR A 49 16.57 -16.26 -13.38
CA THR A 49 16.67 -17.55 -12.68
C THR A 49 15.46 -18.45 -12.99
N GLU A 50 15.63 -19.77 -12.87
CA GLU A 50 14.51 -20.71 -12.97
C GLU A 50 13.45 -20.47 -11.90
N ALA A 51 13.89 -20.11 -10.69
CA ALA A 51 13.00 -19.74 -9.59
C ALA A 51 12.10 -18.57 -9.97
N HIS A 52 12.63 -17.56 -10.66
CA HIS A 52 11.84 -16.43 -11.14
C HIS A 52 10.79 -16.86 -12.17
N LYS A 53 11.13 -17.78 -13.09
CA LYS A 53 10.16 -18.31 -14.08
C LYS A 53 9.00 -19.03 -13.38
N ARG A 54 9.32 -19.97 -12.49
CA ARG A 54 8.32 -20.75 -11.74
C ARG A 54 7.45 -19.90 -10.82
N LEU A 55 8.02 -18.86 -10.21
CA LEU A 55 7.26 -17.94 -9.37
C LEU A 55 6.33 -17.08 -10.22
N MET A 56 6.77 -16.56 -11.37
CA MET A 56 5.93 -15.78 -12.28
C MET A 56 4.74 -16.56 -12.82
N GLU A 57 4.90 -17.86 -13.11
CA GLU A 57 3.78 -18.73 -13.52
C GLU A 57 2.65 -18.79 -12.50
N ARG A 58 2.95 -18.55 -11.21
CA ARG A 58 1.98 -18.55 -10.12
C ARG A 58 1.42 -17.16 -9.81
N VAL A 59 1.99 -16.10 -10.37
CA VAL A 59 1.53 -14.74 -10.12
C VAL A 59 0.30 -14.48 -10.96
N THR A 60 -0.80 -14.13 -10.30
CA THR A 60 -1.92 -13.48 -10.95
C THR A 60 -1.55 -12.01 -11.08
N LEU A 61 -1.07 -11.63 -12.27
CA LEU A 61 -0.78 -10.24 -12.61
C LEU A 61 -2.08 -9.44 -12.48
N PHE A 62 -2.05 -8.33 -11.76
CA PHE A 62 -3.10 -7.35 -11.92
C PHE A 62 -2.93 -6.80 -13.33
N GLU A 63 -3.95 -6.97 -14.18
CA GLU A 63 -3.91 -6.54 -15.57
C GLU A 63 -3.34 -5.12 -15.65
N ALA A 64 -2.31 -4.95 -16.49
CA ALA A 64 -1.72 -3.66 -16.79
C ALA A 64 -2.73 -2.82 -17.58
N GLY A 65 -3.74 -2.28 -16.90
CA GLY A 65 -4.32 -1.02 -17.29
C GLY A 65 -3.27 0.06 -17.02
N PRO A 66 -2.91 0.92 -18.00
CA PRO A 66 -2.07 2.06 -17.74
C PRO A 66 -2.70 2.88 -16.62
N VAL A 67 -1.88 3.65 -15.90
CA VAL A 67 -2.33 4.66 -14.95
C VAL A 67 -3.50 5.43 -15.57
N LYS A 68 -4.73 5.12 -15.15
CA LYS A 68 -5.80 6.12 -15.21
C LYS A 68 -5.41 7.12 -14.13
N GLU A 69 -4.73 8.18 -14.55
CA GLU A 69 -5.03 9.49 -13.98
C GLU A 69 -6.55 9.53 -13.79
N PRO A 70 -7.07 9.82 -12.59
CA PRO A 70 -8.49 10.05 -12.46
C PRO A 70 -8.80 11.23 -13.38
N ALA A 71 -9.44 10.92 -14.51
CA ALA A 71 -10.04 11.92 -15.36
C ALA A 71 -10.83 12.84 -14.43
N PRO A 72 -10.60 14.17 -14.47
CA PRO A 72 -11.26 15.10 -13.58
C PRO A 72 -12.77 14.90 -13.72
N ALA A 73 -13.38 14.34 -12.68
CA ALA A 73 -14.80 14.16 -12.62
C ALA A 73 -15.44 15.55 -12.74
N GLU A 74 -16.23 15.73 -13.80
CA GLU A 74 -17.14 16.86 -13.91
C GLU A 74 -17.98 16.94 -12.62
N PRO A 75 -18.12 18.14 -12.04
CA PRO A 75 -18.63 18.29 -10.69
C PRO A 75 -20.13 17.93 -10.64
N PRO A 76 -20.55 16.96 -9.80
CA PRO A 76 -21.95 16.88 -9.43
C PRO A 76 -22.30 18.12 -8.59
N ALA A 77 -23.34 18.82 -9.03
CA ALA A 77 -23.88 20.01 -8.40
C ALA A 77 -24.07 19.82 -6.88
N VAL A 78 -23.41 20.68 -6.12
CA VAL A 78 -23.62 20.91 -4.69
C VAL A 78 -25.04 21.40 -4.42
N PRO A 79 -25.73 20.86 -3.40
CA PRO A 79 -26.43 21.70 -2.45
C PRO A 79 -25.47 22.00 -1.30
N VAL A 80 -25.11 23.27 -1.20
CA VAL A 80 -24.29 23.83 -0.13
C VAL A 80 -25.12 23.87 1.15
N THR A 81 -24.67 23.20 2.20
CA THR A 81 -24.94 23.64 3.56
C THR A 81 -23.73 23.32 4.42
N GLN A 82 -22.84 24.31 4.51
CA GLN A 82 -21.81 24.36 5.54
C GLN A 82 -22.46 24.88 6.82
N GLU A 83 -22.35 24.16 7.93
CA GLU A 83 -22.25 24.80 9.23
C GLU A 83 -21.14 24.14 10.06
N LYS A 84 -20.21 24.99 10.49
CA LYS A 84 -18.99 24.69 11.25
C LYS A 84 -19.24 23.76 12.44
N PRO A 85 -18.36 22.78 12.75
CA PRO A 85 -18.27 22.33 14.12
C PRO A 85 -17.73 23.50 14.96
N ALA A 86 -18.55 23.95 15.90
CA ALA A 86 -18.15 24.91 16.93
C ALA A 86 -16.88 24.40 17.62
N ARG A 87 -15.84 25.23 17.63
CA ARG A 87 -14.67 25.05 18.49
C ARG A 87 -15.14 25.09 19.95
N HIS A 88 -15.48 23.94 20.51
CA HIS A 88 -15.46 23.79 21.96
C HIS A 88 -14.03 23.43 22.35
N ALA A 89 -13.29 24.47 22.72
CA ALA A 89 -12.07 24.34 23.49
C ALA A 89 -12.40 23.57 24.78
N ALA A 90 -12.24 22.25 24.75
CA ALA A 90 -12.17 21.48 25.98
C ALA A 90 -10.90 21.94 26.71
N ARG A 91 -11.09 22.68 27.81
CA ARG A 91 -10.03 23.02 28.75
C ARG A 91 -9.30 21.72 29.12
N SER A 92 -8.02 21.64 28.75
CA SER A 92 -7.21 20.48 29.08
C SER A 92 -7.13 20.32 30.60
N VAL A 93 -7.03 19.09 31.10
CA VAL A 93 -6.93 18.78 32.54
C VAL A 93 -5.73 19.49 33.19
N PHE A 94 -4.74 19.90 32.40
CA PHE A 94 -3.59 20.71 32.84
C PHE A 94 -3.94 22.16 33.21
N ASP A 95 -5.04 22.72 32.72
CA ASP A 95 -5.48 24.09 33.06
C ASP A 95 -6.14 24.14 34.46
N LEU A 96 -6.79 23.06 34.89
CA LEU A 96 -7.46 22.97 36.20
C LEU A 96 -6.49 22.83 37.38
N LEU A 97 -5.29 22.27 37.16
CA LEU A 97 -4.26 22.15 38.21
C LEU A 97 -3.33 23.37 38.30
N GLY A 98 -3.32 24.24 37.28
CA GLY A 98 -2.40 25.37 37.15
C GLY A 98 -2.79 26.64 37.91
N GLY A 99 -3.95 26.67 38.56
CA GLY A 99 -4.30 27.71 39.54
C GLY A 99 -4.24 29.15 39.02
N LYS A 100 -4.76 29.44 37.82
CA LYS A 100 -5.03 30.80 37.37
C LYS A 100 -6.51 30.98 37.07
N ALA A 101 -7.17 31.67 38.00
CA ALA A 101 -8.54 32.16 37.89
C ALA A 101 -8.69 33.18 36.76
#